data_AF-A0A379AMV7-F1
#
_entry.id   AF-A0A379AMV7-F1
#
_cell.length_a   1.000
_cell.length_b   1.000
_cell.length_c   1.000
_cell.angle_alpha   90.00
_cell.angle_beta   90.00
_cell.angle_gamma   90.00
#
_symmetry.space_group_name_H-M   'P 1'
#
loop_
_entity.id
_entity.type
_entity.pdbx_description
1 polymer ?
#
loop_
_entity_poly.entity_id
_entity_poly.type
_entity_poly.pdbx_seq_one_letter_code
_entity_poly.pdbx_strand_id
1 'polypeptide(L)' 'MKRNPLWRVWLCSVLLLACSAQASASGWETFKSRFVTSEGRITDTANNNVSHTEGQGYGMLLAGGQRRSRHL' A
#
# COMPACT_ATOMS: atom_id res chain seq x y z
N MET A 1 -44.89 -12.74 -12.14
CA MET A 1 -43.43 -12.95 -12.17
C MET A 1 -42.74 -11.62 -12.46
N LYS A 2 -42.08 -10.99 -11.47
CA LYS A 2 -41.40 -9.70 -11.64
C LYS A 2 -40.03 -9.96 -12.27
N ARG A 3 -39.83 -9.60 -13.53
CA ARG A 3 -38.53 -9.74 -14.22
C ARG A 3 -37.60 -8.65 -13.69
N ASN A 4 -36.52 -9.05 -13.01
CA ASN A 4 -35.50 -8.10 -12.54
C ASN A 4 -34.78 -7.50 -13.76
N PRO A 5 -34.72 -6.16 -13.87
CA PRO A 5 -34.22 -5.55 -15.09
C PRO A 5 -32.70 -5.61 -15.15
N LEU A 6 -32.16 -6.08 -16.27
CA LEU A 6 -30.73 -6.38 -16.48
C LEU A 6 -29.82 -5.17 -16.27
N TRP A 7 -30.33 -3.94 -16.43
CA TRP A 7 -29.56 -2.71 -16.18
C TRP A 7 -29.11 -2.56 -14.72
N ARG A 8 -29.84 -3.14 -13.76
CA ARG A 8 -29.44 -3.13 -12.35
C ARG A 8 -28.18 -3.95 -12.10
N VAL A 9 -28.06 -5.09 -12.79
CA VAL A 9 -26.86 -5.93 -12.70
C VAL A 9 -25.68 -5.22 -13.34
N TRP A 10 -25.88 -4.62 -14.51
CA TRP A 10 -24.87 -3.79 -15.17
C TRP A 10 -24.42 -2.61 -14.32
N LEU A 11 -25.35 -1.87 -13.70
CA LEU A 11 -25.04 -0.77 -12.79
C LEU A 11 -24.21 -1.27 -11.60
N CYS A 12 -24.62 -2.36 -10.96
CA CYS A 12 -23.87 -2.95 -9.85
C CYS A 12 -22.48 -3.42 -10.28
N SER A 13 -22.34 -4.05 -11.44
CA SER A 13 -21.04 -4.49 -11.96
C SER A 13 -20.10 -3.32 -12.23
N VAL A 14 -20.60 -2.22 -12.81
CA VAL A 14 -19.81 -0.99 -13.04
C VAL A 14 -19.38 -0.36 -11.72
N LEU A 15 -20.28 -0.28 -10.73
CA LEU A 15 -19.96 0.26 -9.40
C LEU A 15 -18.91 -0.58 -8.66
N LEU A 16 -19.00 -1.92 -8.75
CA LEU A 16 -18.03 -2.83 -8.15
C LEU A 16 -16.64 -2.70 -8.81
N LEU A 17 -16.59 -2.56 -10.13
CA LEU A 17 -15.33 -2.34 -10.88
C LEU A 17 -14.69 -0.99 -10.52
N ALA A 18 -15.46 0.08 -10.42
CA ALA A 18 -14.94 1.41 -10.07
C ALA A 18 -14.35 1.47 -8.64
N CYS A 19 -14.90 0.71 -7.69
CA CYS A 19 -14.44 0.66 -6.31
C CYS A 19 -13.17 -0.20 -6.13
N SER A 20 -12.91 -1.15 -7.03
CA SER A 20 -11.82 -2.13 -6.88
C SER A 20 -10.42 -1.57 -7.15
N ALA A 21 -10.29 -0.34 -7.66
CA ALA A 21 -9.05 0.20 -8.18
C ALA A 21 -8.21 1.03 -7.17
N GLN A 22 -8.56 1.08 -5.89
CA GLN A 22 -7.85 1.91 -4.91
C GLN A 22 -6.89 1.12 -4.00
N ALA A 23 -5.89 0.46 -4.60
CA ALA A 23 -4.72 -0.02 -3.86
C ALA A 23 -3.50 0.80 -4.31
N SER A 24 -3.17 1.88 -3.59
CA SER A 24 -2.05 2.72 -3.97
C SER A 24 -0.71 2.04 -3.65
N ALA A 25 0.16 1.91 -4.65
CA ALA A 25 1.55 1.45 -4.50
C ALA A 25 2.44 2.47 -3.74
N SER A 26 1.85 3.47 -3.08
CA SER A 26 2.54 4.54 -2.39
C SER A 26 2.95 4.18 -0.95
N GLY A 27 2.49 3.06 -0.39
CA GLY A 27 2.76 2.70 1.01
C GLY A 27 4.25 2.70 1.36
N TRP A 28 5.10 2.14 0.51
CA TRP A 28 6.56 2.19 0.69
C TRP A 28 7.14 3.60 0.53
N GLU A 29 6.65 4.39 -0.42
CA GLU A 29 7.14 5.77 -0.62
C GLU A 29 6.77 6.66 0.57
N THR A 30 5.56 6.51 1.11
CA THR A 30 5.12 7.19 2.35
C THR A 30 5.89 6.71 3.58
N PHE A 31 6.20 5.41 3.66
CA PHE A 31 7.03 4.88 4.74
C PHE A 31 8.45 5.46 4.67
N LYS A 32 9.08 5.43 3.49
CA LYS A 32 10.42 5.99 3.29
C LYS A 32 10.48 7.46 3.67
N SER A 33 9.54 8.29 3.20
CA SER A 33 9.57 9.73 3.44
C SER A 33 9.45 10.11 4.92
N ARG A 34 8.86 9.23 5.74
CA ARG A 34 8.62 9.48 7.16
C ARG A 34 9.65 8.87 8.09
N PHE A 35 10.20 7.72 7.72
CA PHE A 35 10.96 6.88 8.65
C PHE A 35 12.35 6.47 8.17
N VAL A 36 12.68 6.70 6.89
CA VAL A 36 13.99 6.34 6.32
C VAL A 36 14.83 7.61 6.15
N THR A 37 16.02 7.63 6.75
CA THR A 37 16.97 8.73 6.57
C THR A 37 17.67 8.65 5.21
N SER A 38 18.36 9.71 4.81
CA SER A 38 19.18 9.74 3.58
C SER A 38 20.26 8.64 3.54
N GLU A 39 20.74 8.19 4.71
CA GLU A 39 21.71 7.10 4.83
C GLU A 39 21.07 5.71 4.79
N GLY A 40 19.75 5.62 4.64
CA GLY A 40 19.00 4.36 4.59
C GLY A 40 18.65 3.79 5.97
N ARG A 41 18.90 4.53 7.05
CA ARG A 41 18.57 4.10 8.41
C ARG A 41 17.09 4.29 8.69
N ILE A 42 16.43 3.28 9.25
CA ILE A 42 15.05 3.43 9.75
C ILE A 42 15.08 3.96 11.18
N THR A 43 14.37 5.06 11.40
CA THR A 43 14.29 5.75 12.70
C THR A 43 12.88 5.74 13.24
N ASP A 44 12.73 5.34 14.51
CA ASP A 44 11.48 5.43 15.24
C ASP A 44 11.30 6.84 15.82
N THR A 45 10.43 7.62 15.18
CA THR A 45 10.11 8.99 15.60
C THR A 45 9.38 9.05 16.93
N ALA A 46 8.73 7.97 17.38
CA ALA A 46 8.05 7.91 18.67
C ALA A 46 9.00 7.59 19.83
N ASN A 47 10.19 7.04 19.55
CA ASN A 47 11.20 6.68 20.53
C ASN A 47 12.53 7.42 20.30
N ASN A 48 12.50 8.76 20.39
CA ASN A 48 13.68 9.63 20.28
C ASN A 48 14.51 9.47 18.98
N ASN A 49 13.90 9.07 17.87
CA ASN A 49 14.57 8.83 16.59
C ASN A 49 15.64 7.71 16.66
N VAL A 50 15.50 6.78 17.61
CA VAL A 50 16.38 5.61 17.74
C VAL A 50 16.14 4.66 16.56
N SER A 51 17.20 3.96 16.16
CA SER A 51 17.11 2.90 15.15
C SER A 51 17.23 1.54 15.82
N HIS A 52 16.26 0.67 15.58
CA HIS A 52 16.24 -0.70 16.08
C HIS A 52 16.46 -1.69 14.93
N THR A 53 17.03 -2.85 15.23
CA THR A 53 17.25 -3.93 14.24
C THR A 53 15.92 -4.45 13.66
N GLU A 54 14.85 -4.45 14.45
CA GLU A 54 13.50 -4.79 13.99
C GLU A 54 13.03 -3.85 12.88
N GLY A 55 13.21 -2.53 13.05
CA GLY A 55 12.80 -1.52 12.09
C GLY A 55 13.55 -1.68 10.77
N GLN A 56 14.84 -2.00 10.84
CA GLN A 56 15.67 -2.32 9.66
C GLN A 56 15.13 -3.56 8.92
N GLY A 57 14.77 -4.61 9.65
CA GLY A 57 14.16 -5.81 9.08
C GLY A 57 12.83 -5.53 8.38
N TYR A 58 11.94 -4.75 9.00
CA TYR A 58 10.68 -4.33 8.37
C TYR A 58 10.90 -3.50 7.11
N GLY A 59 11.91 -2.62 7.13
CA GLY A 59 12.36 -1.88 5.96
C GLY A 59 12.69 -2.77 4.77
N MET A 60 13.46 -3.83 5.00
CA MET A 60 13.85 -4.78 3.95
C MET A 60 12.64 -5.49 3.35
N LEU A 61 11.68 -5.92 4.18
CA LEU A 61 10.47 -6.59 3.73
C LEU A 61 9.60 -5.67 2.86
N LEU A 62 9.37 -4.44 3.31
CA LEU A 62 8.58 -3.45 2.57
C LEU A 62 9.26 -3.04 1.25
N ALA A 63 10.59 -2.84 1.26
CA ALA A 63 11.36 -2.55 0.06
C ALA A 63 11.30 -3.71 -0.95
N GLY A 64 11.39 -4.96 -0.47
CA GLY A 64 11.25 -6.16 -1.29
C GLY A 64 9.85 -6.28 -1.91
N GLY A 65 8.81 -5.99 -1.13
CA GLY A 65 7.42 -5.93 -1.62
C GLY A 65 7.23 -4.91 -2.73
N GLN A 66 7.71 -3.66 -2.53
CA GLN A 66 7.65 -2.62 -3.57
C GLN A 66 8.43 -3.01 -4.82
N ARG A 67 9.62 -3.60 -4.66
CA ARG A 67 10.46 -4.02 -5.79
C ARG A 67 9.75 -5.08 -6.63
N ARG A 68 9.06 -6.03 -6.00
CA ARG A 68 8.28 -7.07 -6.69
C ARG A 68 7.13 -6.47 -7.51
N SER A 69 6.44 -5.46 -6.98
CA SER A 69 5.35 -4.77 -7.70
C SER A 69 5.83 -3.88 -8.85
N ARG A 70 7.11 -3.49 -8.91
CA ARG A 70 7.69 -2.73 -10.04
C ARG A 70 8.15 -3.59 -11.20
N HIS A 71 8.23 -4.91 -11.01
CA HIS A 71 8.70 -5.87 -12.02
C HIS A 71 7.60 -6.79 -12.56
N LEU A 72 6.35 -6.58 -12.13
CA LEU A 72 5.14 -7.18 -12.68
C LEU A 72 4.35 -6.11 -13.44
#